data_AF-A0A1C5CM55-F1
#
_entry.id   AF-A0A1C5CM55-F1
#
_cell.length_a   1.000
_cell.length_b   1.000
_cell.length_c   1.000
_cell.angle_alpha   90.00
_cell.angle_beta   90.00
_cell.angle_gamma   90.00
#
_symmetry.space_group_name_H-M   'P 1'
#
loop_
_entity.id
_entity.type
_entity.pdbx_description
1 polymer ?
#
loop_
_entity_poly.entity_id
_entity_poly.type
_entity_poly.pdbx_seq_one_letter_code
_entity_poly.pdbx_strand_id
1 'polypeptide(L)'
;MRNHTPTDRGYAFIKSNSDGTKNVYVAMGIAAEGTPEDVFAVHLRRPEVDLDSAVETVDTGSVRRTISAVHVWAGPDSVVRVRAARSGPGTLLGS
;
A
#
# COMPACT_ATOMS: atom_id res chain seq x y z
N MET A 1 -6.16 -21.76 -1.33
CA MET A 1 -5.68 -20.37 -1.50
C MET A 1 -4.26 -20.30 -0.95
N ARG A 2 -3.26 -19.89 -1.75
CA ARG A 2 -1.90 -19.73 -1.24
C ARG A 2 -1.84 -18.43 -0.41
N ASN A 3 -1.52 -18.56 0.87
CA ASN A 3 -1.30 -17.44 1.78
C ASN A 3 0.01 -16.76 1.37
N HIS A 4 -0.06 -15.71 0.55
CA HIS A 4 1.10 -14.87 0.29
C HIS A 4 1.27 -13.95 1.48
N THR A 5 2.35 -14.16 2.23
CA THR A 5 2.73 -13.27 3.34
C THR A 5 3.06 -11.89 2.74
N PRO A 6 2.59 -10.77 3.33
CA PRO A 6 2.99 -9.43 2.90
C PRO A 6 4.51 -9.31 2.81
N THR A 7 5.02 -8.67 1.76
CA THR A 7 6.46 -8.43 1.61
C THR A 7 6.86 -7.11 2.25
N ASP A 8 5.97 -6.11 2.22
CA ASP A 8 6.27 -4.75 2.64
C ASP A 8 5.17 -4.20 3.54
N ARG A 9 5.55 -3.43 4.58
CA ARG A 9 4.62 -2.80 5.51
C ARG A 9 4.93 -1.32 5.72
N GLY A 10 4.04 -0.44 5.28
CA GLY A 10 4.22 1.01 5.38
C GLY A 10 3.04 1.77 4.78
N TYR A 11 3.18 3.07 4.58
CA TYR A 11 2.21 3.88 3.84
C TYR A 11 2.40 3.67 2.35
N ALA A 12 1.33 3.33 1.62
CA ALA A 12 1.39 3.12 0.19
C ALA A 12 0.99 4.39 -0.57
N PHE A 13 1.80 4.74 -1.56
CA PHE A 13 1.59 5.87 -2.46
C PHE A 13 1.44 5.34 -3.87
N ILE A 14 0.26 5.52 -4.46
CA ILE A 14 -0.14 4.99 -5.75
C ILE A 14 -0.19 6.14 -6.75
N LYS A 15 0.76 6.15 -7.68
CA LYS A 15 0.82 7.12 -8.78
C LYS A 15 0.35 6.44 -10.06
N SER A 16 -0.64 7.03 -10.73
CA SER A 16 -1.02 6.61 -12.09
C SER A 16 -0.09 7.28 -13.10
N ASN A 17 0.46 6.50 -14.03
CA ASN A 17 1.29 6.98 -15.12
C ASN A 17 0.42 7.28 -16.36
N SER A 18 0.96 8.07 -17.30
CA SER A 18 0.29 8.41 -18.55
C SER A 18 0.10 7.21 -19.50
N ASP A 19 0.90 6.16 -19.35
CA ASP A 19 0.80 4.90 -20.10
C ASP A 19 -0.24 3.93 -19.52
N GLY A 20 -1.03 4.36 -18.54
CA GLY A 20 -2.06 3.56 -17.86
C GLY A 20 -1.53 2.65 -16.75
N THR A 21 -0.20 2.51 -16.62
CA THR A 21 0.40 1.74 -15.52
C THR A 21 0.40 2.52 -14.20
N LYS A 22 0.76 1.84 -13.12
CA LYS A 22 0.81 2.40 -11.76
C LYS A 22 2.17 2.17 -11.14
N ASN A 23 2.66 3.16 -10.42
CA ASN A 23 3.78 3.02 -9.51
C ASN A 23 3.24 2.98 -8.08
N VAL A 24 3.73 2.04 -7.28
CA VAL A 24 3.44 1.96 -5.84
C VAL A 24 4.74 2.16 -5.08
N TYR A 25 4.77 3.19 -4.24
CA TYR A 25 5.88 3.44 -3.31
C TYR A 25 5.41 3.09 -1.91
N VAL A 26 6.26 2.39 -1.14
CA VAL A 26 5.99 2.06 0.26
C VAL A 26 6.99 2.81 1.12
N ALA A 27 6.46 3.62 2.03
CA ALA A 27 7.22 4.57 2.84
C ALA A 27 6.96 4.32 4.34
N MET A 28 7.96 4.59 5.19
CA MET A 28 7.78 4.48 6.64
C MET A 28 6.96 5.66 7.20
N GLY A 29 7.08 6.83 6.57
CA GLY A 29 6.43 8.05 6.99
C GLY A 29 5.73 8.79 5.85
N ILE A 30 5.00 9.83 6.25
CA ILE A 30 4.40 10.81 5.36
C ILE A 30 4.88 12.18 5.87
N ALA A 31 5.60 12.93 5.04
CA ALA A 31 6.08 14.26 5.39
C ALA A 31 4.91 15.24 5.55
N ALA A 32 5.17 16.43 6.12
CA ALA A 32 4.15 17.43 6.40
C ALA A 32 3.38 17.89 5.15
N GLU A 33 4.05 17.95 4.01
CA GLU A 33 3.50 18.28 2.69
C GLU A 33 2.77 17.10 2.01
N GLY A 34 2.69 15.94 2.66
CA GLY A 34 2.00 14.75 2.17
C GLY A 34 2.80 13.90 1.19
N THR A 35 4.11 14.14 1.06
CA THR A 35 5.04 13.33 0.26
C THR A 35 5.54 12.10 1.03
N PRO A 36 5.98 11.03 0.34
CA PRO A 36 6.52 9.86 1.02
C PRO A 36 7.88 10.16 1.66
N GLU A 37 8.04 9.76 2.92
CA GLU A 37 9.30 9.85 3.67
C GLU A 37 9.85 8.44 3.95
N ASP A 38 11.16 8.26 3.78
CA ASP A 38 11.83 6.97 3.95
C ASP A 38 11.19 5.84 3.11
N VAL A 39 11.18 6.03 1.79
CA VAL A 39 10.73 5.01 0.83
C VAL A 39 11.70 3.84 0.85
N PHE A 40 11.21 2.64 1.16
CA PHE A 40 12.03 1.43 1.25
C PHE A 40 11.64 0.34 0.25
N ALA A 41 10.46 0.45 -0.39
CA ALA A 41 10.03 -0.46 -1.44
C ALA A 41 9.29 0.27 -2.57
N VAL A 42 9.50 -0.19 -3.80
CA VAL A 42 8.92 0.40 -5.02
C VAL A 42 8.49 -0.69 -6.00
N HIS A 43 7.25 -0.60 -6.48
CA HIS A 43 6.73 -1.40 -7.57
C HIS A 43 6.41 -0.50 -8.76
N LEU A 44 7.23 -0.56 -9.80
CA LEU A 44 7.09 0.29 -10.99
C LEU A 44 6.26 -0.37 -12.10
N ARG A 45 5.56 0.48 -12.86
CA ARG A 45 4.85 0.12 -14.10
C ARG A 45 3.94 -1.10 -13.98
N ARG A 46 3.22 -1.19 -12.87
CA ARG A 46 2.30 -2.28 -12.60
C ARG A 46 1.00 -2.02 -13.35
N PRO A 47 0.46 -2.99 -14.08
CA PRO A 47 -0.79 -2.79 -14.84
C PRO A 47 -1.96 -2.47 -13.92
N GLU A 48 -1.94 -3.01 -12.70
CA GLU A 48 -3.04 -2.90 -11.76
C GLU A 48 -2.56 -2.84 -10.31
N VAL A 49 -3.35 -2.16 -9.49
CA VAL A 49 -3.25 -2.17 -8.03
C VAL A 49 -4.61 -2.61 -7.49
N ASP A 50 -4.62 -3.78 -6.88
CA ASP A 50 -5.77 -4.34 -6.17
C ASP A 50 -5.75 -3.78 -4.74
N LEU A 51 -6.63 -2.81 -4.49
CA LEU A 51 -6.79 -2.13 -3.21
C LEU A 51 -8.00 -2.72 -2.47
N ASP A 52 -7.78 -3.23 -1.26
CA ASP A 52 -8.86 -3.75 -0.43
C ASP A 52 -9.78 -2.64 0.06
N SER A 53 -11.08 -2.94 0.08
CA SER A 53 -12.15 -2.05 0.54
C SER A 53 -11.96 -1.48 1.95
N ALA A 54 -11.21 -2.15 2.82
CA ALA A 54 -10.88 -1.68 4.17
C ALA A 54 -9.69 -0.72 4.21
N VAL A 55 -9.03 -0.46 3.08
CA VAL A 55 -7.94 0.51 2.97
C VAL A 55 -8.51 1.88 2.64
N GLU A 56 -8.37 2.80 3.57
CA GLU A 56 -8.72 4.19 3.35
C GLU A 56 -7.57 4.96 2.67
N THR A 57 -7.94 5.81 1.71
CA THR A 57 -7.01 6.60 0.92
C THR A 57 -7.43 8.04 0.79
N VAL A 58 -6.45 8.91 0.58
CA VAL A 58 -6.64 10.32 0.23
C VAL A 58 -5.89 10.64 -1.07
N ASP A 59 -6.50 11.46 -1.92
CA ASP A 59 -5.85 11.98 -3.12
C ASP A 59 -5.03 13.23 -2.75
N THR A 60 -3.73 13.23 -3.08
CA THR A 60 -2.78 14.31 -2.80
C THR A 60 -2.17 14.82 -4.11
N GLY A 61 -3.04 15.29 -5.01
CA GLY A 61 -2.65 15.76 -6.34
C GLY A 61 -2.36 14.60 -7.30
N SER A 62 -1.09 14.41 -7.66
CA SER A 62 -0.69 13.39 -8.66
C SER A 62 -0.62 11.96 -8.12
N VAL A 63 -0.87 11.78 -6.82
CA VAL A 63 -0.73 10.51 -6.12
C VAL A 63 -1.94 10.30 -5.22
N ARG A 64 -2.41 9.06 -5.14
CA ARG A 64 -3.33 8.60 -4.09
C ARG A 64 -2.53 7.89 -3.03
N ARG A 65 -2.70 8.23 -1.75
CA ARG A 65 -1.96 7.57 -0.65
C ARG A 65 -2.89 6.96 0.39
N THR A 66 -2.41 5.95 1.10
CA THR A 66 -3.10 5.41 2.27
C THR A 66 -2.98 6.37 3.45
N ILE A 67 -4.02 6.41 4.30
CA ILE A 67 -3.99 7.21 5.54
C ILE A 67 -3.46 6.42 6.74
N SER A 68 -3.25 5.12 6.57
CA SER A 68 -2.71 4.21 7.56
C SER A 68 -1.69 3.28 6.91
N ALA A 69 -0.83 2.69 7.73
CA ALA A 69 0.08 1.66 7.26
C ALA A 69 -0.70 0.44 6.73
N VAL A 70 -0.23 -0.09 5.62
CA VAL A 70 -0.80 -1.21 4.88
C VAL A 70 0.24 -2.29 4.65
N HIS A 71 -0.24 -3.46 4.30
CA HIS A 71 0.55 -4.54 3.76
C HIS A 71 0.53 -4.47 2.23
N VAL A 72 1.70 -4.51 1.62
CA VAL A 72 1.88 -4.47 0.17
C VAL A 72 2.66 -5.70 -0.27
N TRP A 73 2.25 -6.30 -1.39
CA TRP A 73 3.02 -7.36 -2.04
C TRP A 73 2.72 -7.44 -3.54
N ALA A 74 3.69 -7.97 -4.28
CA ALA A 74 3.49 -8.35 -5.67
C ALA A 74 2.67 -9.67 -5.72
N GLY A 75 1.45 -9.58 -6.22
CA GLY A 75 0.59 -10.73 -6.50
C GLY A 75 0.96 -11.43 -7.82
N PRO A 76 0.24 -12.52 -8.15
CA PRO A 76 0.31 -13.09 -9.49
C PRO A 76 -0.06 -12.06 -10.57
N ASP A 77 0.41 -12.29 -11.80
CA ASP A 77 0.08 -11.48 -12.98
C ASP A 77 0.49 -10.00 -12.90
N SER A 78 1.56 -9.70 -12.15
CA SER A 78 2.11 -8.34 -11.97
C SER A 78 1.18 -7.34 -11.28
N VAL A 79 0.10 -7.80 -10.64
CA VAL A 79 -0.79 -6.95 -9.83
C VAL A 79 -0.15 -6.67 -8.48
N VAL A 80 -0.15 -5.42 -8.02
CA VAL A 80 0.23 -5.10 -6.63
C VAL A 80 -1.00 -5.15 -5.76
N ARG A 81 -0.95 -5.92 -4.68
CA ARG A 81 -2.04 -6.00 -3.71
C ARG A 81 -1.73 -5.14 -2.51
N VAL A 82 -2.71 -4.35 -2.09
CA VAL A 82 -2.63 -3.46 -0.94
C VAL A 82 -3.77 -3.83 0.02
N ARG A 83 -3.43 -4.25 1.23
CA ARG A 83 -4.38 -4.67 2.27
C ARG A 83 -4.18 -3.88 3.55
N ALA A 84 -5.27 -3.64 4.28
CA ALA A 84 -5.19 -2.98 5.58
C ALA A 84 -4.30 -3.80 6.52
N ALA A 85 -3.40 -3.15 7.24
CA ALA A 85 -2.54 -3.83 8.23
C ALA A 85 -3.31 -4.23 9.51
N ARG A 86 -4.65 -4.26 9.48
CA ARG A 86 -5.49 -4.50 10.66
C ARG A 86 -5.01 -5.76 11.41
N SER A 87 -4.58 -5.55 12.64
CA SER A 87 -4.77 -6.54 13.71
C SER A 87 -6.27 -6.83 13.73
N GLY A 88 -6.68 -8.09 13.57
CA GLY A 88 -8.07 -8.46 13.87
C GLY A 88 -8.44 -8.09 15.31
N PRO A 89 -9.70 -8.26 15.75
CA PRO A 89 -10.01 -8.32 17.16
C PRO A 89 -9.35 -9.58 17.76
N GLY A 90 -8.03 -9.56 17.91
CA GLY A 90 -7.33 -10.46 18.79
C GLY A 90 -7.72 -10.03 20.18
N THR A 91 -8.60 -10.82 20.80
CA THR A 91 -8.88 -10.72 22.22
C THR A 91 -7.55 -10.55 22.96
N LEU A 92 -7.38 -9.45 23.69
CA LEU A 92 -6.41 -9.38 24.77
C LEU A 92 -6.94 -10.33 25.87
N LEU A 93 -6.70 -11.63 25.72
CA LEU A 93 -6.77 -12.56 26.84
C LEU A 93 -5.42 -12.54 27.52
N GLY A 94 -5.40 -11.99 28.73
CA GLY A 94 -4.23 -11.83 29.60
C GLY A 94 -4.21 -10.39 30.08
N SER A 95 -4.51 -10.07 31.34
CA SER A 95 -4.23 -10.80 32.58
C SER A 95 -5.30 -10.53 33.64
#